data_AF-A0A369KXJ3-F1
#
_entry.id   AF-A0A369KXJ3-F1
#
_cell.length_a   1.000
_cell.length_b   1.000
_cell.length_c   1.000
_cell.angle_alpha   90.00
_cell.angle_beta   90.00
_cell.angle_gamma   90.00
#
_symmetry.space_group_name_H-M   'P 1'
#
loop_
_entity.id
_entity.type
_entity.pdbx_description
1 polymer ?
#
loop_
_entity_poly.entity_id
_entity_poly.type
_entity_poly.pdbx_seq_one_letter_code
_entity_poly.pdbx_strand_id
1 'polypeptide(L)'
;MKRNYLLMSPFLFLTLKVFGLFYDDKLNQLNNQCSAYYNYDEDTKVHVWFTLVNNDPTYHWNIQLATLYENNIKFVDDKCKEIKINKIFNIENLKNKKIGLIVNKEKFFQSIYSITAVRNDGEIWKVPNNKMACIFIISAYAPGKFNRMDWKMNNADCYTKNYGTEIYFN
;
A
#
# COMPACT_ATOMS: atom_id res chain seq x y z
N MET A 1 70.26 -13.28 -21.01
CA MET A 1 70.58 -13.77 -19.65
C MET A 1 69.29 -13.99 -18.87
N LYS A 2 69.30 -15.07 -18.08
CA LYS A 2 68.37 -15.69 -17.12
C LYS A 2 67.10 -14.96 -16.61
N ARG A 3 66.07 -15.80 -16.44
CA ARG A 3 64.74 -15.66 -15.82
C ARG A 3 64.77 -15.22 -14.34
N ASN A 4 63.67 -14.66 -13.86
CA ASN A 4 62.89 -15.26 -12.76
C ASN A 4 61.42 -14.81 -12.80
N TYR A 5 60.54 -15.79 -12.58
CA TYR A 5 59.09 -15.65 -12.43
C TYR A 5 58.74 -15.39 -10.96
N LEU A 6 57.68 -14.65 -10.70
CA LEU A 6 56.81 -14.89 -9.54
C LEU A 6 55.39 -14.40 -9.85
N LEU A 7 54.47 -15.35 -9.65
CA LEU A 7 53.02 -15.28 -9.82
C LEU A 7 52.40 -14.29 -8.83
N MET A 8 51.26 -13.69 -9.19
CA MET A 8 50.02 -13.77 -8.40
C MET A 8 48.82 -13.15 -9.13
N SER A 9 47.91 -14.04 -9.53
CA SER A 9 46.43 -13.97 -9.46
C SER A 9 45.69 -12.68 -9.87
N PRO A 10 44.75 -12.74 -10.84
CA PRO A 10 43.77 -11.69 -11.06
C PRO A 10 42.75 -11.70 -9.91
N PHE A 11 42.66 -10.59 -9.17
CA PHE A 11 41.61 -10.44 -8.16
C PHE A 11 40.23 -10.49 -8.84
N LEU A 12 39.39 -11.35 -8.26
CA LEU A 12 38.02 -11.71 -8.63
C LEU A 12 37.19 -10.57 -9.25
N PHE A 13 36.60 -10.88 -10.41
CA PHE A 13 35.29 -10.37 -10.79
C PHE A 13 34.29 -10.80 -9.70
N LEU A 14 33.99 -9.91 -8.75
CA LEU A 14 32.84 -10.07 -7.89
C LEU A 14 31.60 -9.72 -8.72
N THR A 15 31.03 -10.73 -9.37
CA THR A 15 29.66 -10.67 -9.86
C THR A 15 28.76 -10.53 -8.63
N LEU A 16 28.29 -9.31 -8.36
CA LEU A 16 27.19 -9.13 -7.42
C LEU A 16 25.93 -9.72 -8.07
N LYS A 17 25.73 -11.03 -7.87
CA LYS A 17 24.38 -11.59 -7.78
C LYS A 17 23.74 -10.89 -6.59
N VAL A 18 23.08 -9.76 -6.84
CA VAL A 18 22.18 -9.16 -5.87
C VAL A 18 21.10 -10.21 -5.62
N PHE A 19 21.16 -10.76 -4.42
CA PHE A 19 20.23 -11.71 -3.87
C PHE A 19 18.79 -11.32 -4.23
N GLY A 20 18.07 -12.27 -4.83
CA GLY A 20 16.61 -12.25 -4.80
C GLY A 20 16.19 -12.11 -3.35
N LEU A 21 15.70 -10.94 -2.99
CA LEU A 21 15.19 -10.67 -1.66
C LEU A 21 13.94 -11.53 -1.50
N PHE A 22 14.03 -12.43 -0.52
CA PHE A 22 12.99 -13.29 -0.01
C PHE A 22 11.65 -12.55 0.04
N TYR A 23 10.73 -12.97 -0.82
CA TYR A 23 9.31 -12.68 -0.68
C TYR A 23 8.78 -13.69 0.34
N ASP A 24 8.17 -13.19 1.41
CA ASP A 24 7.67 -14.04 2.50
C ASP A 24 6.40 -14.78 2.03
N ASP A 25 6.61 -16.00 1.52
CA ASP A 25 5.60 -16.94 0.99
C ASP A 25 4.63 -17.51 2.05
N LYS A 26 4.45 -16.85 3.20
CA LYS A 26 3.67 -17.40 4.33
C LYS A 26 2.49 -16.57 4.81
N LEU A 27 1.93 -15.66 4.01
CA LEU A 27 0.62 -15.08 4.34
C LEU A 27 -0.39 -15.12 3.17
N ASN A 28 -1.45 -15.90 3.41
CA ASN A 28 -2.75 -15.96 2.71
C ASN A 28 -2.94 -17.09 1.68
N GLN A 29 -2.93 -18.34 2.14
CA GLN A 29 -3.85 -19.37 1.62
C GLN A 29 -5.23 -19.27 2.31
N LEU A 30 -5.81 -18.07 2.32
CA LEU A 30 -7.21 -17.86 2.68
C LEU A 30 -7.94 -17.60 1.38
N ASN A 31 -8.96 -18.42 1.10
CA ASN A 31 -9.90 -18.40 -0.02
C ASN A 31 -10.34 -16.99 -0.51
N ASN A 32 -9.43 -16.24 -1.11
CA ASN A 32 -9.72 -14.97 -1.75
C ASN A 32 -9.89 -15.23 -3.23
N GLN A 33 -11.12 -15.10 -3.73
CA GLN A 33 -11.48 -15.24 -5.15
C GLN A 33 -10.73 -14.28 -6.08
N CYS A 34 -10.06 -13.25 -5.55
CA CYS A 34 -9.14 -12.41 -6.31
C CYS A 34 -7.73 -13.00 -6.17
N SER A 35 -7.33 -13.86 -7.11
CA SER A 35 -6.01 -14.48 -7.11
C SER A 35 -4.93 -13.39 -7.09
N ALA A 36 -4.27 -13.23 -5.94
CA ALA A 36 -2.93 -12.71 -5.89
C ALA A 36 -2.03 -13.79 -6.51
N TYR A 37 -1.31 -13.41 -7.58
CA TYR A 37 -0.24 -14.14 -8.26
C TYR A 37 -0.55 -15.07 -9.46
N TYR A 38 0.13 -14.72 -10.57
CA TYR A 38 0.60 -15.54 -11.70
C TYR A 38 -0.40 -16.49 -12.40
N ASN A 39 -1.43 -15.94 -13.04
CA ASN A 39 -1.93 -16.56 -14.27
C ASN A 39 -2.06 -15.53 -15.38
N TYR A 40 -1.62 -15.89 -16.58
CA TYR A 40 -1.61 -15.06 -17.79
C TYR A 40 -3.02 -14.91 -18.41
N ASP A 41 -4.06 -14.83 -17.58
CA ASP A 41 -5.42 -14.49 -18.00
C ASP A 41 -5.72 -13.03 -17.62
N GLU A 42 -6.30 -12.30 -18.56
CA GLU A 42 -6.17 -10.84 -18.71
C GLU A 42 -7.05 -9.99 -17.78
N ASP A 43 -7.80 -10.56 -16.84
CA ASP A 43 -9.04 -9.88 -16.41
C ASP A 43 -9.17 -9.28 -15.01
N THR A 44 -8.21 -9.38 -14.06
CA THR A 44 -8.14 -8.46 -12.88
C THR A 44 -7.01 -8.84 -11.92
N LYS A 45 -5.78 -8.37 -12.19
CA LYS A 45 -4.65 -8.59 -11.26
C LYS A 45 -4.59 -7.49 -10.21
N VAL A 46 -4.76 -7.85 -8.94
CA VAL A 46 -4.49 -6.94 -7.82
C VAL A 46 -2.98 -6.79 -7.67
N HIS A 47 -2.50 -5.55 -7.80
CA HIS A 47 -1.10 -5.19 -7.77
C HIS A 47 -0.58 -4.99 -6.34
N VAL A 48 -1.41 -4.42 -5.48
CA VAL A 48 -1.08 -4.15 -4.08
C VAL A 48 -2.33 -4.36 -3.23
N TRP A 49 -2.19 -5.06 -2.10
CA TRP A 49 -3.22 -5.13 -1.08
C TRP A 49 -2.86 -4.19 0.06
N PHE A 50 -3.80 -3.32 0.44
CA PHE A 50 -3.72 -2.54 1.66
C PHE A 50 -4.60 -3.17 2.73
N THR A 51 -4.10 -3.24 3.96
CA THR A 51 -4.87 -3.62 5.13
C THR A 51 -5.05 -2.37 5.99
N LEU A 52 -6.29 -1.92 6.08
CA LEU A 52 -6.71 -0.82 6.93
C LEU A 52 -7.16 -1.41 8.27
N VAL A 53 -6.50 -1.03 9.36
CA VAL A 53 -6.69 -1.60 10.70
C VAL A 53 -7.17 -0.49 11.63
N ASN A 54 -8.39 -0.63 12.17
CA ASN A 54 -8.88 0.27 13.20
C ASN A 54 -8.74 -0.38 14.58
N ASN A 55 -7.73 0.05 15.33
CA ASN A 55 -7.49 -0.34 16.72
C ASN A 55 -8.20 0.58 17.73
N ASP A 56 -8.83 1.67 17.27
CA ASP A 56 -9.61 2.53 18.16
C ASP A 56 -10.77 1.72 18.76
N PRO A 57 -10.84 1.59 20.10
CA PRO A 57 -11.89 0.80 20.74
C PRO A 57 -13.26 1.52 20.70
N THR A 58 -13.26 2.83 20.49
CA THR A 58 -14.41 3.71 20.69
C THR A 58 -14.99 4.21 19.38
N TYR A 59 -14.14 4.67 18.46
CA TYR A 59 -14.56 5.38 17.27
C TYR A 59 -14.35 4.56 16.00
N HIS A 60 -15.24 4.76 15.04
CA HIS A 60 -15.01 4.31 13.68
C HIS A 60 -14.32 5.40 12.86
N TRP A 61 -13.66 4.99 11.79
CA TRP A 61 -13.00 5.90 10.87
C TRP A 61 -13.72 5.93 9.52
N ASN A 62 -14.03 7.13 9.06
CA ASN A 62 -14.60 7.38 7.75
C ASN A 62 -13.46 7.50 6.74
N ILE A 63 -13.41 6.60 5.76
CA ILE A 63 -12.35 6.51 4.76
C ILE A 63 -12.87 6.95 3.41
N GLN A 64 -12.06 7.73 2.70
CA GLN A 64 -12.29 8.13 1.32
C GLN A 64 -11.03 7.88 0.51
N LEU A 65 -11.20 7.20 -0.63
CA LEU A 65 -10.14 7.03 -1.63
C LEU A 65 -10.31 8.13 -2.68
N ALA A 66 -9.23 8.78 -3.07
CA ALA A 66 -9.24 9.75 -4.16
C ALA A 66 -8.03 9.52 -5.07
N THR A 67 -8.24 9.73 -6.38
CA THR A 67 -7.15 9.80 -7.35
C THR A 67 -6.70 11.25 -7.48
N LEU A 68 -5.41 11.50 -7.29
CA LEU A 68 -4.80 12.82 -7.37
C LEU A 68 -4.16 13.10 -8.73
N TYR A 69 -3.59 12.07 -9.37
CA TYR A 69 -2.98 12.19 -10.69
C TYR A 69 -3.18 10.87 -11.45
N GLU A 70 -3.65 10.99 -12.70
CA GLU A 70 -4.02 9.91 -13.64
C GLU A 70 -4.96 8.81 -13.11
N ASN A 71 -6.09 8.61 -13.81
CA ASN A 71 -7.07 7.57 -13.45
C ASN A 71 -6.77 6.21 -14.09
N ASN A 72 -5.57 5.69 -13.85
CA ASN A 72 -5.12 4.39 -14.35
C ASN A 72 -5.25 3.27 -13.32
N ILE A 73 -5.84 3.55 -12.16
CA ILE A 73 -6.03 2.60 -11.07
C ILE A 73 -7.51 2.40 -10.73
N LYS A 74 -7.83 1.24 -10.18
CA LYS A 74 -9.10 0.94 -9.51
C LYS A 74 -8.81 0.37 -8.14
N PHE A 75 -9.75 0.57 -7.22
CA PHE A 75 -9.74 -0.12 -5.94
C PHE A 75 -10.83 -1.17 -5.90
N VAL A 76 -10.54 -2.29 -5.26
CA VAL A 76 -11.49 -3.39 -5.03
C VAL A 76 -11.49 -3.77 -3.56
N ASP A 77 -12.59 -4.36 -3.09
CA ASP A 77 -12.63 -4.98 -1.76
C ASP A 77 -12.07 -6.41 -1.77
N ASP A 78 -12.14 -7.08 -0.62
CA ASP A 78 -11.73 -8.48 -0.43
C ASP A 78 -12.56 -9.48 -1.26
N LYS A 79 -13.70 -9.06 -1.81
CA LYS A 79 -14.58 -9.83 -2.70
C LYS A 79 -14.44 -9.41 -4.17
N CYS A 80 -13.36 -8.68 -4.51
CA CYS A 80 -13.07 -8.16 -5.84
C CYS A 80 -14.10 -7.17 -6.38
N LYS A 81 -14.97 -6.61 -5.52
CA LYS A 81 -15.95 -5.62 -5.94
C LYS A 81 -15.31 -4.25 -5.97
N GLU A 82 -15.51 -3.53 -7.07
CA GLU A 82 -14.98 -2.18 -7.23
C GLU A 82 -15.47 -1.24 -6.12
N ILE A 83 -14.52 -0.58 -5.45
CA ILE A 83 -14.75 0.49 -4.50
C ILE A 83 -14.75 1.79 -5.29
N LYS A 84 -15.90 2.47 -5.31
CA LYS A 84 -16.05 3.75 -6.00
C LYS A 84 -15.14 4.81 -5.37
N ILE A 85 -14.27 5.40 -6.18
CA ILE A 85 -13.46 6.59 -5.82
C ILE A 85 -14.39 7.72 -5.36
N ASN A 86 -13.92 8.52 -4.41
CA ASN A 86 -14.64 9.62 -3.76
C ASN A 86 -15.87 9.22 -2.93
N LYS A 87 -16.22 7.93 -2.87
CA LYS A 87 -17.26 7.44 -1.96
C LYS A 87 -16.65 7.14 -0.59
N ILE A 88 -17.33 7.60 0.46
CA ILE A 88 -16.96 7.31 1.84
C ILE A 88 -17.39 5.89 2.20
N PHE A 89 -16.52 5.16 2.89
CA PHE A 89 -16.86 3.92 3.58
C PHE A 89 -16.22 3.92 4.97
N ASN A 90 -16.77 3.10 5.87
CA ASN A 90 -16.35 3.14 7.26
C ASN A 90 -15.56 1.87 7.61
N ILE A 91 -14.63 2.03 8.55
CA ILE A 91 -14.01 0.92 9.27
C ILE A 91 -14.48 1.03 10.71
N GLU A 92 -15.31 0.07 11.13
CA GLU A 92 -15.82 0.02 12.50
C GLU A 92 -14.69 -0.18 13.51
N ASN A 93 -14.98 0.10 14.78
CA ASN A 93 -14.05 -0.08 15.89
C ASN A 93 -13.56 -1.54 15.99
N LEU A 94 -12.26 -1.72 16.24
CA LEU A 94 -11.62 -3.04 16.36
C LEU A 94 -11.82 -3.95 15.13
N LYS A 95 -12.01 -3.36 13.94
CA LYS A 95 -12.16 -4.08 12.67
C LYS A 95 -11.08 -3.71 11.67
N ASN A 96 -10.86 -4.65 10.75
CA ASN A 96 -9.91 -4.51 9.67
C ASN A 96 -10.65 -4.60 8.35
N LYS A 97 -10.13 -3.88 7.34
CA LYS A 97 -10.64 -3.92 5.99
C LYS A 97 -9.50 -4.01 5.00
N LYS A 98 -9.59 -4.95 4.05
CA LYS A 98 -8.64 -5.07 2.94
C LYS A 98 -9.17 -4.32 1.73
N ILE A 99 -8.28 -3.58 1.07
CA ILE A 99 -8.56 -2.97 -0.23
C ILE A 99 -7.44 -3.33 -1.21
N GLY A 100 -7.80 -3.78 -2.40
CA GLY A 100 -6.86 -4.12 -3.46
C GLY A 100 -6.75 -2.96 -4.45
N LEU A 101 -5.55 -2.69 -4.95
CA LEU A 101 -5.31 -1.77 -6.06
C LEU A 101 -5.08 -2.57 -7.34
N ILE A 102 -5.82 -2.22 -8.40
CA ILE A 102 -5.70 -2.78 -9.74
C ILE A 102 -5.22 -1.67 -10.67
N VAL A 103 -4.26 -1.97 -11.55
CA VAL A 103 -3.82 -1.05 -12.60
C VAL A 103 -4.48 -1.46 -13.91
N ASN A 104 -5.22 -0.52 -14.52
CA ASN A 104 -6.05 -0.76 -15.70
C ASN A 104 -5.24 -0.79 -17.01
N LYS A 105 -4.07 -0.15 -17.04
CA LYS A 105 -3.24 -0.01 -18.25
C LYS A 105 -1.78 -0.21 -17.90
N GLU A 106 -1.09 -1.11 -18.62
CA GLU A 106 0.33 -1.42 -18.40
C GLU A 106 1.28 -0.26 -18.76
N LYS A 107 0.82 0.72 -19.54
CA LYS A 107 1.63 1.87 -19.93
C LYS A 107 1.67 2.90 -18.79
N PHE A 108 2.69 2.75 -17.96
CA PHE A 108 3.17 3.68 -16.93
C PHE A 108 2.33 3.72 -15.65
N PHE A 109 2.89 3.17 -14.58
CA PHE A 109 2.42 3.36 -13.20
C PHE A 109 2.76 4.79 -12.77
N GLN A 110 2.01 5.77 -13.29
CA GLN A 110 2.12 7.16 -12.89
C GLN A 110 0.81 7.62 -12.27
N SER A 111 0.24 6.80 -11.38
CA SER A 111 -0.95 7.19 -10.62
C SER A 111 -0.58 7.57 -9.20
N ILE A 112 -1.06 8.74 -8.78
CA ILE A 112 -1.00 9.19 -7.39
C ILE A 112 -2.41 9.14 -6.83
N TYR A 113 -2.57 8.57 -5.65
CA TYR A 113 -3.84 8.49 -4.95
C TYR A 113 -3.66 8.83 -3.48
N SER A 114 -4.77 9.16 -2.84
CA SER A 114 -4.82 9.39 -1.41
C SER A 114 -5.84 8.48 -0.74
N ILE A 115 -5.46 7.96 0.43
CA ILE A 115 -6.37 7.38 1.40
C ILE A 115 -6.55 8.43 2.49
N THR A 116 -7.72 9.04 2.54
CA THR A 116 -8.07 10.01 3.58
C THR A 116 -8.96 9.33 4.61
N ALA A 117 -8.61 9.46 5.88
CA ALA A 117 -9.35 8.92 7.00
C ALA A 117 -9.69 10.04 7.98
N VAL A 118 -10.95 10.12 8.41
CA VAL A 118 -11.41 11.08 9.41
C VAL A 118 -12.11 10.29 10.51
N ARG A 119 -11.66 10.47 11.75
CA ARG A 119 -12.28 9.80 12.89
C ARG A 119 -13.68 10.35 13.10
N ASN A 120 -14.66 9.48 13.34
CA ASN A 120 -16.02 9.89 13.67
C ASN A 120 -16.16 10.10 15.17
N ASP A 121 -15.49 11.13 15.69
CA ASP A 121 -15.74 11.63 17.03
C ASP A 121 -16.77 12.76 16.99
N GLY A 122 -17.47 12.97 18.11
CA GLY A 122 -18.43 14.07 18.25
C GLY A 122 -17.79 15.47 18.15
N GLU A 123 -16.46 15.55 18.03
CA GLU A 123 -15.69 16.79 17.87
C GLU A 123 -15.78 17.37 16.46
N ILE A 124 -16.22 16.59 15.46
CA ILE A 124 -16.42 17.02 14.06
C ILE A 124 -17.25 18.30 13.92
N TRP A 125 -18.20 18.50 14.83
CA TRP A 125 -19.18 19.59 14.79
C TRP A 125 -18.77 20.83 15.59
N LYS A 126 -17.65 20.78 16.33
CA LYS A 126 -17.18 21.89 17.17
C LYS A 126 -16.30 22.86 16.39
N VAL A 127 -16.28 24.13 16.80
CA VAL A 127 -15.43 25.19 16.23
C VAL A 127 -14.42 25.66 17.29
N PRO A 128 -13.10 25.73 17.00
CA PRO A 128 -12.47 25.30 15.75
C PRO A 128 -12.58 23.79 15.54
N ASN A 129 -12.62 23.39 14.27
CA ASN A 129 -12.86 22.02 13.86
C ASN A 129 -11.67 21.12 14.26
N ASN A 130 -11.83 20.41 15.38
CA ASN A 130 -10.82 19.53 15.96
C ASN A 130 -10.81 18.12 15.35
N LYS A 131 -11.22 17.99 14.08
CA LYS A 131 -11.21 16.71 13.34
C LYS A 131 -9.86 16.04 13.41
N MET A 132 -9.81 14.84 13.97
CA MET A 132 -8.66 13.97 13.83
C MET A 132 -8.71 13.33 12.44
N ALA A 133 -7.69 13.61 11.64
CA ALA A 133 -7.63 13.14 10.26
C ALA A 133 -6.23 12.67 9.87
N CYS A 134 -6.20 11.69 8.98
CA CYS A 134 -5.00 11.09 8.43
C CYS A 134 -5.11 11.05 6.92
N ILE A 135 -4.05 11.43 6.22
CA ILE A 135 -3.99 11.43 4.77
C ILE A 135 -2.73 10.68 4.36
N PHE A 136 -2.90 9.60 3.61
CA PHE A 136 -1.81 8.82 3.05
C PHE A 136 -1.77 9.06 1.55
N ILE A 137 -0.78 9.81 1.07
CA ILE A 137 -0.55 10.04 -0.35
C ILE A 137 0.41 8.96 -0.84
N ILE A 138 -0.01 8.19 -1.84
CA ILE A 138 0.73 7.05 -2.34
C ILE A 138 0.91 7.21 -3.85
N SER A 139 2.16 7.09 -4.30
CA SER A 139 2.55 7.06 -5.71
C SER A 139 3.15 5.70 -6.01
N ALA A 140 2.40 4.84 -6.68
CA ALA A 140 2.92 3.55 -7.15
C ALA A 140 3.70 3.75 -8.45
N TYR A 141 4.89 3.16 -8.58
CA TYR A 141 5.73 3.30 -9.79
C TYR A 141 6.29 1.97 -10.32
N ALA A 142 6.13 0.87 -9.58
CA ALA A 142 6.32 -0.50 -10.06
C ALA A 142 5.51 -1.48 -9.19
N PRO A 143 5.30 -2.74 -9.61
CA PRO A 143 4.68 -3.75 -8.75
C PRO A 143 5.40 -3.87 -7.40
N GLY A 144 4.66 -3.71 -6.31
CA GLY A 144 5.20 -3.74 -4.94
C GLY A 144 6.11 -2.56 -4.55
N LYS A 145 6.31 -1.56 -5.41
CA LYS A 145 7.13 -0.37 -5.11
C LYS A 145 6.32 0.91 -5.20
N PHE A 146 6.34 1.69 -4.13
CA PHE A 146 5.60 2.94 -4.04
C PHE A 146 6.32 3.96 -3.16
N ASN A 147 6.16 5.24 -3.51
CA ASN A 147 6.53 6.36 -2.67
C ASN A 147 5.32 6.77 -1.84
N ARG A 148 5.57 7.26 -0.62
CA ARG A 148 4.51 7.57 0.33
C ARG A 148 4.80 8.84 1.11
N MET A 149 3.75 9.59 1.39
CA MET A 149 3.74 10.68 2.36
C MET A 149 2.54 10.51 3.29
N ASP A 150 2.81 10.51 4.58
CA ASP A 150 1.79 10.37 5.63
C ASP A 150 1.60 11.74 6.29
N TRP A 151 0.37 12.24 6.32
CA TRP A 151 0.03 13.49 6.96
C TRP A 151 -1.03 13.26 8.04
N LYS A 152 -0.85 13.91 9.20
CA LYS A 152 -1.72 13.76 10.38
C LYS A 152 -2.18 15.14 10.82
N MET A 153 -3.45 15.25 11.20
CA MET A 153 -4.07 16.49 11.67
C MET A 153 -4.59 16.32 13.09
N ASN A 154 -4.50 17.37 13.92
CA ASN A 154 -5.06 17.43 15.27
C ASN A 154 -4.68 16.23 16.17
N ASN A 155 -3.38 15.86 16.16
CA ASN A 155 -2.84 14.73 16.91
C ASN A 155 -3.50 13.38 16.61
N ALA A 156 -4.02 13.18 15.39
CA ALA A 156 -4.52 11.89 14.96
C ALA A 156 -3.44 10.81 15.11
N ASP A 157 -3.78 9.71 15.78
CA ASP A 157 -2.89 8.57 15.99
C ASP A 157 -3.09 7.53 14.89
N CYS A 158 -2.41 7.74 13.77
CA CYS A 158 -2.38 6.80 12.67
C CYS A 158 -0.97 6.63 12.15
N TYR A 159 -0.65 5.45 11.64
CA TYR A 159 0.68 5.13 11.13
C TYR A 159 0.59 4.00 10.12
N THR A 160 1.70 3.70 9.48
CA THR A 160 1.76 2.59 8.53
C THR A 160 2.91 1.65 8.83
N LYS A 161 2.74 0.37 8.48
CA LYS A 161 3.75 -0.69 8.55
C LYS A 161 3.80 -1.45 7.23
N ASN A 162 4.72 -2.43 7.16
CA ASN A 162 4.88 -3.31 6.00
C ASN A 162 5.01 -2.53 4.69
N TYR A 163 6.05 -1.68 4.65
CA TYR A 163 6.32 -0.71 3.59
C TYR A 163 5.21 0.32 3.32
N GLY A 164 4.10 0.32 4.07
CA GLY A 164 2.95 1.21 3.86
C GLY A 164 1.70 0.50 3.37
N THR A 165 1.74 -0.83 3.23
CA THR A 165 0.58 -1.64 2.88
C THR A 165 -0.34 -1.88 4.07
N GLU A 166 0.15 -1.78 5.29
CA GLU A 166 -0.68 -1.85 6.49
C GLU A 166 -0.85 -0.44 7.06
N ILE A 167 -2.08 0.02 7.19
CA ILE A 167 -2.45 1.36 7.66
C ILE A 167 -3.24 1.20 8.95
N TYR A 168 -2.76 1.78 10.03
CA TYR A 168 -3.33 1.68 11.35
C TYR A 168 -3.95 3.00 11.78
N PHE A 169 -5.10 2.90 12.43
CA PHE A 169 -5.82 3.98 13.08
C PHE A 169 -6.05 3.58 14.54
N ASN A 170 -5.68 4.43 15.49
CA ASN A 170 -5.81 4.19 16.93
C ASN A 170 -6.76 5.20 17.59
#